data_AF-A0A1B2HDP8-F1
#
_entry.id   AF-A0A1B2HDP8-F1
#
_cell.length_a   1.000
_cell.length_b   1.000
_cell.length_c   1.000
_cell.angle_alpha   90.00
_cell.angle_beta   90.00
_cell.angle_gamma   90.00
#
_symmetry.space_group_name_H-M   'P 1'
#
loop_
_entity.id
_entity.type
_entity.pdbx_description
1 polymer ?
#
loop_
_entity_poly.entity_id
_entity_poly.type
_entity_poly.pdbx_seq_one_letter_code
_entity_poly.pdbx_strand_id
1 'polypeptide(L)'
;MGRPAPVTLPWVEDGSIWDNADMWAKPSESREYLLDLYRMAWRHSDSSIATLPLDAPGEVSWWAEHKRRTTFGHLLARVVAETAQHAGHCDVVRELIDGRNGAGNPPEFYDLVEQMAAEAR
;
A
#
# COMPACT_ATOMS: atom_id res chain seq x y z
N MET A 1 15.89 -4.46 -3.70
CA MET A 1 16.43 -5.11 -2.48
C MET A 1 16.69 -6.61 -2.65
N GLY A 2 16.60 -7.19 -3.86
CA GLY A 2 16.84 -8.65 -4.05
C GLY A 2 15.85 -9.57 -3.33
N ARG A 3 14.71 -9.05 -2.86
CA ARG A 3 13.67 -9.79 -2.15
C ARG A 3 12.50 -10.01 -3.10
N PRO A 4 12.22 -11.25 -3.53
CA PRO A 4 11.07 -11.52 -4.39
C PRO A 4 9.76 -11.30 -3.64
N ALA A 5 8.75 -10.83 -4.36
CA ALA A 5 7.39 -10.69 -3.82
C ALA A 5 6.84 -12.09 -3.42
N PRO A 6 6.00 -12.17 -2.37
CA PRO A 6 5.43 -13.44 -1.91
C PRO A 6 4.37 -14.01 -2.86
N VAL A 7 3.92 -13.23 -3.84
CA VAL A 7 2.89 -13.58 -4.80
C VAL A 7 3.17 -12.89 -6.14
N THR A 8 2.86 -13.56 -7.25
CA THR A 8 2.76 -12.91 -8.56
C THR A 8 1.35 -12.36 -8.71
N LEU A 9 1.23 -11.06 -8.96
CA LEU A 9 -0.08 -10.42 -9.10
C LEU A 9 -0.71 -10.80 -10.45
N PRO A 10 -2.04 -11.04 -10.52
CA PRO A 10 -2.70 -11.46 -11.75
C PRO A 10 -2.43 -10.54 -12.95
N TRP A 11 -2.44 -9.22 -12.72
CA TRP A 11 -2.17 -8.21 -13.75
C TRP A 11 -0.70 -8.13 -14.19
N VAL A 12 0.22 -8.67 -13.38
CA VAL A 12 1.63 -8.84 -13.78
C VAL A 12 1.79 -10.11 -14.63
N GLU A 13 1.08 -11.19 -14.26
CA GLU A 13 1.15 -12.48 -14.95
C GLU A 13 0.55 -12.42 -16.37
N ASP A 14 -0.60 -11.78 -16.53
CA ASP A 14 -1.27 -11.64 -17.83
C ASP A 14 -0.81 -10.41 -18.63
N GLY A 15 0.09 -9.60 -18.07
CA GLY A 15 0.65 -8.40 -18.68
C GLY A 15 -0.28 -7.19 -18.72
N SER A 16 -1.51 -7.29 -18.20
CA SER A 16 -2.49 -6.21 -18.20
C SER A 16 -2.12 -5.03 -17.31
N ILE A 17 -1.06 -5.13 -16.50
CA ILE A 17 -0.45 -4.01 -15.77
C ILE A 17 -0.11 -2.84 -16.70
N TRP A 18 0.26 -3.12 -17.96
CA TRP A 18 0.57 -2.08 -18.95
C TRP A 18 -0.67 -1.36 -19.48
N ASP A 19 -1.85 -1.91 -19.24
CA ASP A 19 -3.15 -1.29 -19.51
C ASP A 19 -3.78 -0.68 -18.24
N ASN A 20 -3.00 -0.56 -17.16
CA ASN A 20 -3.42 -0.09 -15.83
C ASN A 20 -4.45 -0.97 -15.11
N ALA A 21 -4.46 -2.28 -15.38
CA ALA A 21 -5.39 -3.20 -14.72
C ALA A 21 -5.23 -3.28 -13.19
N ASP A 22 -4.12 -2.80 -12.64
CA ASP A 22 -3.86 -2.68 -11.20
C ASP A 22 -4.60 -1.50 -10.54
N MET A 23 -5.15 -0.58 -11.32
CA MET A 23 -5.77 0.66 -10.82
C MET A 23 -7.23 0.49 -10.36
N TRP A 24 -7.84 -0.69 -10.57
CA TRP A 24 -9.23 -0.96 -10.17
C TRP A 24 -9.44 -2.42 -9.79
N ALA A 25 -10.36 -2.65 -8.84
CA ALA A 25 -10.85 -3.99 -8.54
C ALA A 25 -11.88 -4.45 -9.58
N LYS A 26 -11.86 -5.73 -9.94
CA LYS A 26 -12.87 -6.35 -10.81
C LYS A 26 -14.12 -6.71 -10.01
N PRO A 27 -15.32 -6.74 -10.64
CA PRO A 27 -16.55 -7.19 -9.97
C PRO A 27 -16.48 -8.61 -9.40
N SER A 28 -15.60 -9.46 -9.94
CA SER A 28 -15.39 -10.84 -9.48
C SER A 28 -14.40 -10.96 -8.31
N GLU A 29 -13.71 -9.88 -7.94
CA GLU A 29 -12.75 -9.89 -6.83
C GLU A 29 -13.49 -9.61 -5.52
N SER A 30 -13.37 -10.53 -4.56
CA SER A 30 -13.99 -10.34 -3.26
C SER A 30 -13.20 -9.35 -2.41
N ARG A 31 -13.89 -8.71 -1.46
CA ARG A 31 -13.26 -7.86 -0.46
C ARG A 31 -12.20 -8.62 0.34
N GLU A 32 -12.51 -9.86 0.74
CA GLU A 32 -11.63 -10.71 1.53
C GLU A 32 -10.32 -10.98 0.77
N TYR A 33 -10.41 -11.28 -0.52
CA TYR A 33 -9.24 -11.46 -1.38
C TYR A 33 -8.35 -10.20 -1.41
N LEU A 34 -8.94 -9.03 -1.63
CA LEU A 34 -8.19 -7.76 -1.70
C LEU A 34 -7.52 -7.42 -0.36
N LEU A 35 -8.25 -7.58 0.75
CA LEU A 35 -7.71 -7.33 2.09
C LEU A 35 -6.58 -8.29 2.44
N ASP A 36 -6.69 -9.56 2.08
CA ASP A 36 -5.64 -10.55 2.33
C ASP A 36 -4.40 -10.31 1.46
N LEU A 37 -4.58 -9.87 0.21
CA LEU A 37 -3.48 -9.44 -0.66
C LEU A 37 -2.75 -8.23 -0.05
N TYR A 38 -3.49 -7.22 0.42
CA TYR A 38 -2.92 -6.06 1.09
C TYR A 38 -2.13 -6.45 2.36
N ARG A 39 -2.72 -7.29 3.23
CA ARG A 39 -2.05 -7.79 4.43
C ARG A 39 -0.79 -8.60 4.11
N MET A 40 -0.79 -9.34 3.00
CA MET A 40 0.39 -10.08 2.54
C MET A 40 1.53 -9.13 2.12
N ALA A 41 1.20 -8.09 1.34
CA ALA A 41 2.17 -7.07 0.94
C ALA A 41 2.74 -6.30 2.15
N TRP A 42 1.87 -6.00 3.12
CA TRP A 42 2.26 -5.38 4.38
C TRP A 42 3.23 -6.25 5.18
N ARG A 43 2.91 -7.53 5.46
CA ARG A 43 3.84 -8.44 6.17
C ARG A 43 5.20 -8.55 5.49
N HIS A 44 5.24 -8.53 4.15
CA HIS A 44 6.49 -8.53 3.40
C HIS A 44 7.30 -7.23 3.60
N SER A 45 6.60 -6.10 3.65
CA SER A 45 7.18 -4.79 3.92
C SER A 45 7.70 -4.70 5.36
N ASP A 46 6.95 -5.18 6.34
CA ASP A 46 7.35 -5.23 7.75
C ASP A 46 8.63 -6.03 7.94
N SER A 47 8.72 -7.22 7.32
CA SER A 47 9.94 -8.02 7.34
C SER A 47 11.13 -7.26 6.75
N SER A 48 10.91 -6.44 5.72
CA SER A 48 11.96 -5.62 5.12
C SER A 48 12.38 -4.45 6.02
N ILE A 49 11.40 -3.78 6.65
CA ILE A 49 11.63 -2.69 7.62
C ILE A 49 12.42 -3.20 8.84
N ALA A 50 12.10 -4.39 9.34
CA ALA A 50 12.77 -4.97 10.49
C ALA A 50 14.20 -5.44 10.22
N THR A 51 14.58 -5.67 8.96
CA THR A 51 15.85 -6.36 8.61
C THR A 51 16.82 -5.54 7.76
N LEU A 52 16.36 -4.55 7.01
CA LEU A 52 17.19 -3.79 6.08
C LEU A 52 17.60 -2.43 6.67
N PRO A 53 18.88 -2.04 6.59
CA PRO A 53 19.28 -0.68 6.89
C PRO A 53 18.76 0.28 5.80
N LEU A 54 18.57 1.56 6.15
CA LEU A 54 18.00 2.56 5.23
C LEU A 54 18.87 2.82 3.99
N ASP A 55 20.18 2.60 4.08
CA ASP A 55 21.12 2.76 2.97
C ASP A 55 21.28 1.48 2.12
N ALA A 56 20.57 0.39 2.44
CA ALA A 56 20.63 -0.84 1.66
C ALA A 56 20.30 -0.57 0.18
N PRO A 57 21.06 -1.14 -0.77
CA PRO A 57 20.87 -0.85 -2.19
C PRO A 57 19.58 -1.45 -2.73
N GLY A 58 18.85 -0.63 -3.50
CA GLY A 58 17.62 -0.97 -4.21
C GLY A 58 17.73 -0.69 -5.70
N GLU A 59 16.95 -1.43 -6.48
CA GLU A 59 16.81 -1.22 -7.92
C GLU A 59 15.33 -1.30 -8.30
N VAL A 60 14.87 -0.35 -9.12
CA VAL A 60 13.50 -0.30 -9.64
C VAL A 60 13.55 -0.36 -11.16
N SER A 61 13.25 -1.53 -11.73
CA SER A 61 13.52 -1.85 -13.14
C SER A 61 12.72 -1.01 -14.14
N TRP A 62 11.56 -0.48 -13.75
CA TRP A 62 10.71 0.35 -14.62
C TRP A 62 11.04 1.86 -14.54
N TRP A 63 11.95 2.29 -13.67
CA TRP A 63 12.41 3.69 -13.66
C TRP A 63 13.38 3.97 -14.80
N ALA A 64 13.58 5.25 -15.13
CA ALA A 64 14.60 5.67 -16.08
C ALA A 64 15.98 5.16 -15.62
N GLU A 65 16.81 4.67 -16.55
CA GLU A 65 18.07 3.97 -16.25
C GLU A 65 18.95 4.70 -15.23
N HIS A 66 19.15 6.01 -15.43
CA HIS A 66 19.94 6.86 -14.54
C HIS A 66 19.35 7.08 -13.13
N LYS A 67 18.11 6.63 -12.88
CA LYS A 67 17.41 6.69 -11.59
C LYS A 67 17.10 5.32 -10.99
N ARG A 68 17.32 4.22 -11.71
CA ARG A 68 16.90 2.86 -11.25
C ARG A 68 17.54 2.47 -9.93
N ARG A 69 18.80 2.87 -9.70
CA ARG A 69 19.53 2.60 -8.46
C ARG A 69 19.11 3.58 -7.37
N THR A 70 18.75 3.05 -6.22
CA THR A 70 18.24 3.82 -5.08
C THR A 70 18.57 3.10 -3.76
N THR A 71 17.98 3.52 -2.65
CA THR A 71 18.15 2.89 -1.34
C THR A 71 16.82 2.47 -0.73
N PHE A 72 16.87 1.60 0.29
CA PHE A 72 15.67 1.22 1.04
C PHE A 72 14.93 2.43 1.60
N GLY A 73 15.66 3.35 2.24
CA GLY A 73 15.09 4.53 2.88
C GLY A 73 14.41 5.46 1.89
N HIS A 74 14.95 5.61 0.67
CA HIS A 74 14.27 6.36 -0.37
C HIS A 74 12.94 5.71 -0.77
N LEU A 75 12.92 4.39 -0.97
CA LEU A 75 11.70 3.66 -1.30
C LEU A 75 10.69 3.69 -0.16
N LEU A 76 11.14 3.52 1.09
CA LEU A 76 10.31 3.58 2.27
C LEU A 76 9.64 4.95 2.42
N ALA A 77 10.39 6.03 2.30
CA ALA A 77 9.84 7.39 2.36
C ALA A 77 8.79 7.64 1.26
N ARG A 78 9.04 7.14 0.04
CA ARG A 78 8.06 7.23 -1.05
C ARG A 78 6.79 6.44 -0.73
N VAL A 79 6.91 5.18 -0.32
CA VAL A 79 5.74 4.33 -0.02
C VAL A 79 4.91 4.91 1.12
N VAL A 80 5.54 5.49 2.15
CA VAL A 80 4.82 6.18 3.23
C VAL A 80 4.03 7.37 2.70
N ALA A 81 4.63 8.21 1.85
CA ALA A 81 3.95 9.36 1.24
C ALA A 81 2.77 8.92 0.36
N GLU A 82 2.96 7.92 -0.51
CA GLU A 82 1.88 7.39 -1.36
C GLU A 82 0.75 6.78 -0.52
N THR A 83 1.09 6.03 0.53
CA THR A 83 0.10 5.42 1.43
C THR A 83 -0.73 6.47 2.13
N ALA A 84 -0.11 7.54 2.62
CA ALA A 84 -0.82 8.65 3.25
C ALA A 84 -1.75 9.38 2.27
N GLN A 85 -1.31 9.57 1.02
CA GLN A 85 -2.13 10.18 -0.03
C GLN A 85 -3.35 9.31 -0.35
N HIS A 86 -3.18 8.01 -0.51
CA HIS A 86 -4.28 7.08 -0.74
C HIS A 86 -5.24 6.99 0.45
N ALA A 87 -4.74 7.01 1.68
CA ALA A 87 -5.58 7.04 2.87
C ALA A 87 -6.47 8.29 2.89
N GLY A 88 -5.94 9.45 2.51
CA GLY A 88 -6.73 10.68 2.35
C GLY A 88 -7.81 10.56 1.27
N HIS A 89 -7.51 9.95 0.12
CA HIS A 89 -8.52 9.69 -0.92
C HIS A 89 -9.62 8.74 -0.42
N CYS A 90 -9.26 7.68 0.31
CA CYS A 90 -10.22 6.75 0.90
C CYS A 90 -11.12 7.44 1.92
N ASP A 91 -10.59 8.39 2.69
CA ASP A 91 -11.39 9.17 3.63
C ASP A 91 -12.42 10.03 2.89
N VAL A 92 -12.03 10.74 1.83
CA VAL A 92 -12.98 11.50 0.98
C VAL A 92 -14.07 10.59 0.40
N VAL A 93 -13.73 9.39 -0.07
CA VAL A 93 -14.74 8.42 -0.56
C VAL A 93 -15.69 7.99 0.56
N ARG A 94 -15.18 7.73 1.77
CA ARG A 94 -16.01 7.43 2.95
C ARG A 94 -16.96 8.60 3.25
N GLU A 95 -16.46 9.84 3.28
CA GLU A 95 -17.27 11.06 3.52
C GLU A 95 -18.41 11.20 2.50
N LEU A 96 -18.16 10.86 1.23
CA LEU A 96 -19.19 10.87 0.18
C LEU A 96 -20.26 9.78 0.38
N ILE A 97 -19.90 8.65 0.98
CA ILE A 97 -20.82 7.54 1.25
C ILE A 97 -21.69 7.81 2.47
N ASP A 98 -21.10 8.32 3.56
CA ASP A 98 -21.79 8.47 4.86
C ASP A 98 -22.21 9.90 5.20
N GLY A 99 -21.80 10.89 4.40
CA GLY A 99 -22.12 12.31 4.57
C GLY A 99 -21.40 12.99 5.75
N ARG A 100 -20.47 12.33 6.43
CA ARG A 100 -19.77 12.85 7.61
C ARG A 100 -18.35 13.26 7.25
N ASN A 101 -18.10 14.57 7.22
CA ASN A 101 -16.76 15.10 7.05
C ASN A 101 -15.88 14.88 8.30
N GLY A 102 -14.58 15.10 8.18
CA GLY A 102 -13.63 14.92 9.29
C GLY A 102 -13.98 15.66 10.59
N ALA A 103 -14.71 16.78 10.55
CA ALA A 103 -15.19 17.50 11.73
C ALA A 103 -16.47 16.92 12.36
N GLY A 104 -17.20 16.09 11.61
CA GLY A 104 -18.38 15.35 12.03
C GLY A 104 -18.09 13.92 12.47
N ASN A 105 -16.82 13.56 12.64
CA ASN A 105 -16.44 12.27 13.20
C ASN A 105 -16.95 12.15 14.64
N PRO A 106 -17.55 11.00 15.02
CA PRO A 106 -18.02 10.80 16.37
C PRO A 106 -16.84 10.81 17.35
N PRO A 107 -17.05 11.15 18.64
CA PRO A 107 -15.98 11.19 19.63
C PRO A 107 -15.12 9.91 19.67
N GLU A 108 -15.74 8.76 19.42
CA GLU A 108 -15.09 7.44 19.43
C GLU A 108 -14.27 7.14 18.16
N PHE A 109 -14.25 8.03 17.17
CA PHE A 109 -13.51 7.81 15.92
C PHE A 109 -12.01 7.62 16.16
N TYR A 110 -11.42 8.41 17.05
CA TYR A 110 -10.00 8.29 17.36
C TYR A 110 -9.70 7.02 18.17
N ASP A 111 -10.62 6.60 19.05
CA ASP A 111 -10.51 5.32 19.76
C ASP A 111 -10.52 4.15 18.77
N LEU A 112 -11.38 4.21 17.74
CA LEU A 112 -11.41 3.22 16.66
C LEU A 112 -10.09 3.21 15.87
N VAL A 113 -9.55 4.38 15.51
CA VAL A 113 -8.27 4.48 14.79
C VAL A 113 -7.12 3.90 15.62
N GLU A 114 -7.08 4.20 16.92
CA GLU A 114 -6.09 3.65 17.84
C GLU A 114 -6.24 2.13 17.98
N GLN A 115 -7.47 1.62 18.07
CA GLN A 115 -7.74 0.18 18.12
C GLN A 115 -7.29 -0.53 16.83
N MET A 116 -7.59 0.05 15.66
CA MET A 116 -7.13 -0.48 14.37
C MET A 116 -5.59 -0.51 14.29
N ALA A 117 -4.91 0.51 14.83
CA ALA A 117 -3.45 0.55 14.90
C ALA A 117 -2.85 -0.43 15.92
N ALA A 118 -3.63 -0.88 16.90
CA ALA A 118 -3.22 -1.92 17.86
C ALA A 118 -3.41 -3.34 17.29
N GLU A 119 -4.52 -3.59 16.59
CA GLU A 119 -4.83 -4.87 15.93
C GLU A 119 -3.96 -5.15 14.68
N ALA A 120 -3.33 -4.09 14.17
CA ALA A 120 -2.35 -4.09 13.11
C ALA A 120 -0.98 -4.75 13.44
N ARG A 121 -0.72 -5.04 14.73
CA ARG A 121 0.57 -5.55 15.23
C ARG A 121 0.56 -7.07 15.37
#